data_AF-A0A437SW16-F1
#
_entry.id   AF-A0A437SW16-F1
#
_cell.length_a   1.000
_cell.length_b   1.000
_cell.length_c   1.000
_cell.angle_alpha   90.00
_cell.angle_beta   90.00
_cell.angle_gamma   90.00
#
_symmetry.space_group_name_H-M   'P 1'
#
loop_
_entity.id
_entity.type
_entity.pdbx_description
1 polymer ?
#
loop_
_entity_poly.entity_id
_entity_poly.type
_entity_poly.pdbx_seq_one_letter_code
_entity_poly.pdbx_strand_id
1 'polypeptide(L)'
;SNHRKYTYRVKGQGKYWSEAGAEGMLRILTCIKNGDLEEWLNSDFETSKLISLDRKKLQAAARDSLRIRHEIHTGIQHGALTAAVVGGSYLSKFNRMLNHINY
;
A
#
# COMPACT_ATOMS: atom_id res chain seq x y z
N SER A 1 22.91 12.02 7.51
CA SER A 1 23.15 12.17 6.07
C SER A 1 22.01 12.98 5.48
N ASN A 2 22.21 14.28 5.24
CA ASN A 2 21.16 15.22 4.81
C ASN A 2 21.28 15.51 3.30
N HIS A 3 21.41 14.44 2.51
CA HIS A 3 21.45 14.55 1.05
C HIS A 3 20.02 14.53 0.52
N ARG A 4 19.60 15.61 -0.14
CA ARG A 4 18.39 15.59 -0.97
C ARG A 4 18.59 14.52 -2.03
N LYS A 5 17.68 13.54 -2.10
CA LYS A 5 17.73 12.44 -3.08
C LYS A 5 17.88 12.96 -4.52
N TYR A 6 17.35 14.15 -4.80
CA TYR A 6 17.56 14.84 -6.06
C TYR A 6 17.65 16.35 -5.87
N THR A 7 18.56 16.99 -6.61
CA THR A 7 18.68 18.46 -6.67
C THR A 7 18.76 18.89 -8.13
N TYR A 8 17.67 19.41 -8.67
CA TYR A 8 17.60 19.91 -10.04
C TYR A 8 17.68 21.45 -10.01
N ARG A 9 18.60 22.03 -10.76
CA ARG A 9 18.85 23.48 -10.77
C ARG A 9 18.87 24.02 -12.20
N VAL A 10 18.29 25.20 -12.40
CA VAL A 10 18.50 25.99 -13.61
C VAL A 10 19.96 26.46 -13.64
N LYS A 11 20.60 26.39 -14.79
CA LYS A 11 21.97 26.88 -14.96
C LYS A 11 21.93 28.38 -15.30
N GLY A 12 22.46 29.19 -14.39
CA GLY A 12 22.58 30.64 -14.53
C GLY A 12 22.43 31.32 -13.16
N GLN A 13 23.30 32.29 -12.87
CA GLN A 13 23.25 33.05 -11.62
C GLN A 13 21.88 33.72 -11.46
N GLY A 14 21.21 33.50 -10.33
CA GLY A 14 19.92 34.13 -10.02
C GLY A 14 18.72 33.70 -10.88
N LYS A 15 18.83 32.62 -11.67
CA LYS A 15 17.72 32.13 -12.49
C LYS A 15 16.82 31.17 -11.70
N TYR A 16 15.53 31.45 -11.70
CA TYR A 16 14.48 30.59 -11.16
C TYR A 16 13.71 29.93 -12.31
N TRP A 17 13.09 28.80 -12.04
CA TRP A 17 12.11 28.23 -12.96
C TRP A 17 10.89 29.16 -13.01
N SER A 18 10.35 29.38 -14.21
CA SER A 18 8.95 29.83 -14.33
C SER A 18 8.02 28.74 -13.78
N GLU A 19 6.78 29.08 -13.43
CA GLU A 19 5.79 28.11 -12.93
C GLU A 19 5.64 26.93 -13.90
N ALA A 20 5.45 27.21 -15.19
CA ALA A 20 5.37 26.20 -16.24
C ALA A 20 6.65 25.35 -16.36
N GLY A 21 7.83 25.97 -16.21
CA GLY A 21 9.10 25.25 -16.23
C GLY A 21 9.30 24.33 -15.03
N ALA A 22 8.89 24.78 -13.84
CA ALA A 22 8.93 23.98 -12.62
C ALA A 22 7.95 22.80 -12.70
N GLU A 23 6.75 23.02 -13.22
CA GLU A 23 5.75 21.99 -13.45
C GLU A 23 6.24 20.94 -14.46
N GLY A 24 6.82 21.39 -15.58
CA GLY A 24 7.41 20.50 -16.59
C GLY A 24 8.52 19.62 -15.98
N MET A 25 9.39 20.21 -15.16
CA MET A 25 10.43 19.45 -14.47
C MET A 25 9.84 18.43 -13.50
N LEU A 26 8.82 18.80 -12.70
CA LEU A 26 8.16 17.88 -11.77
C LEU A 26 7.52 16.69 -12.49
N ARG A 27 6.92 16.91 -13.66
CA ARG A 27 6.35 15.86 -14.49
C ARG A 27 7.42 14.87 -14.96
N ILE A 28 8.53 15.36 -15.51
CA ILE A 28 9.67 14.52 -15.92
C ILE A 28 10.13 13.63 -14.75
N LEU A 29 10.26 14.20 -13.55
CA LEU A 29 10.69 13.43 -12.36
C LEU A 29 9.70 12.36 -11.95
N THR A 30 8.41 12.65 -12.09
CA THR A 30 7.35 11.70 -11.77
C THR A 30 7.37 10.54 -12.77
N CYS A 31 7.52 10.84 -14.06
CA CYS A 31 7.64 9.81 -15.10
C CYS A 31 8.89 8.94 -14.90
N ILE A 32 10.05 9.53 -14.58
CA ILE A 32 11.28 8.77 -14.26
C ILE A 32 11.04 7.82 -13.08
N LYS A 33 10.34 8.29 -12.04
CA LYS A 33 10.05 7.47 -10.85
C LYS A 33 9.10 6.32 -11.14
N ASN A 34 8.14 6.53 -12.05
CA ASN A 34 7.12 5.53 -12.38
C ASN A 34 7.56 4.59 -13.51
N GLY A 35 8.58 4.96 -14.30
CA GLY A 35 9.05 4.19 -15.46
C GLY A 35 8.39 4.58 -16.79
N ASP A 36 7.55 5.60 -16.79
CA ASP A 36 6.64 5.93 -17.90
C ASP A 36 7.16 7.08 -18.78
N LEU A 37 8.47 7.36 -18.74
CA LEU A 37 9.04 8.55 -19.40
C LEU A 37 8.93 8.48 -20.93
N GLU A 38 9.21 7.32 -21.53
CA GLU A 38 9.14 7.16 -22.98
C GLU A 38 7.70 7.24 -23.50
N GLU A 39 6.76 6.60 -22.80
CA GLU A 39 5.33 6.70 -23.12
C GLU A 39 4.84 8.15 -23.07
N TRP A 40 5.27 8.89 -22.03
CA TRP A 40 4.90 10.30 -21.88
C TRP A 40 5.49 11.20 -22.97
N LEU A 41 6.75 10.99 -23.36
CA LEU A 41 7.39 11.76 -24.44
C LEU A 41 6.80 11.46 -25.81
N ASN A 42 6.29 10.24 -26.00
CA ASN A 42 5.65 9.80 -27.24
C ASN A 42 4.14 10.11 -27.28
N SER A 43 3.54 10.53 -26.15
CA SER A 43 2.14 10.94 -26.11
C SER A 43 1.96 12.29 -26.79
N ASP A 44 0.93 12.40 -27.64
CA ASP A 44 0.49 13.70 -28.13
C ASP A 44 0.08 14.54 -26.92
N PHE A 45 0.75 15.68 -26.77
CA PHE A 45 0.61 16.56 -25.62
C PHE A 45 -0.78 17.22 -25.62
N GLU A 46 -1.77 16.52 -25.08
CA GLU A 46 -3.09 17.04 -24.78
C GLU A 46 -2.97 18.03 -23.61
N THR A 47 -2.50 19.25 -23.92
CA THR A 47 -2.36 20.37 -22.98
C THR A 47 -3.68 20.76 -22.30
N SER A 48 -4.80 20.18 -22.72
CA SER A 48 -6.15 20.61 -22.41
C SER A 48 -7.00 19.50 -21.79
N LYS A 49 -6.45 18.79 -20.80
CA LYS A 49 -7.25 18.19 -19.73
C LYS A 49 -6.51 18.26 -18.41
N LEU A 50 -6.06 19.46 -18.04
CA LEU A 50 -6.10 19.83 -16.63
C LEU A 50 -7.57 19.80 -16.24
N ILE A 51 -8.04 18.61 -15.88
CA ILE A 51 -9.30 18.44 -15.18
C ILE A 51 -9.18 19.44 -14.04
N SER A 52 -9.99 20.49 -14.08
CA SER A 52 -10.12 21.45 -12.98
C SER A 52 -10.79 20.71 -11.83
N LEU A 53 -10.07 19.75 -11.27
CA LEU A 53 -10.43 19.02 -10.08
C LEU A 53 -10.45 20.07 -8.99
N ASP A 54 -11.66 20.39 -8.56
CA ASP A 54 -11.93 21.29 -7.45
C ASP A 54 -10.94 20.98 -6.32
N ARG A 55 -10.12 21.98 -5.97
CA ARG A 55 -9.04 21.88 -4.97
C ARG A 55 -9.52 21.20 -3.69
N LYS A 56 -10.77 21.43 -3.30
CA LYS A 56 -11.41 20.81 -2.13
C LYS A 56 -11.50 19.29 -2.23
N LYS A 57 -11.85 18.75 -3.41
CA LYS A 57 -11.94 17.30 -3.65
C LYS A 57 -10.58 16.63 -3.56
N LEU A 58 -9.54 17.24 -4.14
CA LEU A 58 -8.16 16.74 -4.03
C LEU A 58 -7.67 16.75 -2.59
N GLN A 59 -7.94 17.82 -1.84
CA GLN A 59 -7.54 17.92 -0.44
C GLN A 59 -8.27 16.90 0.44
N ALA A 60 -9.55 16.63 0.18
CA ALA A 60 -10.32 15.60 0.88
C ALA A 60 -9.75 14.20 0.59
N ALA A 61 -9.52 13.86 -0.69
CA ALA A 61 -8.98 12.57 -1.08
C ALA A 61 -7.57 12.30 -0.48
N ALA A 62 -6.71 13.33 -0.46
CA ALA A 62 -5.37 13.22 0.14
C ALA A 62 -5.43 13.04 1.67
N ARG A 63 -6.41 13.66 2.34
CA ARG A 63 -6.63 13.46 3.78
C ARG A 63 -7.15 12.06 4.09
N ASP A 64 -8.08 11.56 3.28
CA ASP A 64 -8.66 10.23 3.45
C ASP A 64 -7.66 9.11 3.19
N SER A 65 -6.73 9.29 2.23
CA SER A 65 -5.69 8.29 1.96
C SER A 65 -4.63 8.18 3.05
N LEU A 66 -4.33 9.28 3.74
CA LEU A 66 -3.40 9.31 4.88
C LEU A 66 -4.05 8.89 6.20
N ARG A 67 -5.37 8.72 6.22
CA ARG A 67 -6.11 8.36 7.42
C ARG A 67 -5.92 6.87 7.70
N ILE A 68 -5.23 6.56 8.79
CA ILE A 68 -5.10 5.19 9.29
C ILE A 68 -6.51 4.70 9.69
N ARG A 69 -7.00 3.70 8.97
CA ARG A 69 -8.26 3.03 9.29
C ARG A 69 -7.97 2.02 10.40
N HIS A 70 -8.78 2.02 11.45
CA HIS A 70 -8.70 0.96 12.44
C HIS A 70 -9.15 -0.35 11.79
N GLU A 71 -8.22 -1.28 11.63
CA GLU A 71 -8.56 -2.65 11.29
C GLU A 71 -9.10 -3.34 12.54
N ILE A 72 -10.30 -3.92 12.44
CA ILE A 72 -10.89 -4.71 13.52
C ILE A 72 -9.98 -5.92 13.70
N HIS A 73 -9.19 -5.92 14.78
CA HIS A 73 -8.38 -7.05 15.13
C HIS A 73 -9.30 -8.24 15.47
N THR A 74 -9.36 -9.23 14.57
CA THR A 74 -9.94 -10.52 14.89
C THR A 74 -8.96 -11.23 15.83
N GLY A 75 -9.24 -11.15 17.13
CA GLY A 75 -8.49 -11.92 18.11
C GLY A 75 -8.72 -13.40 17.88
N ILE A 76 -7.85 -14.04 17.12
CA ILE A 76 -7.76 -15.50 17.10
C ILE A 76 -7.26 -15.87 18.49
N GLN A 77 -8.17 -16.33 19.35
CA GLN A 77 -7.79 -16.92 20.62
C GLN A 77 -7.03 -18.21 20.30
N HIS A 78 -5.70 -18.15 20.35
CA HIS A 78 -4.85 -19.34 20.40
C HIS A 78 -4.97 -19.95 21.80
N GLY A 79 -6.18 -20.37 22.17
CA GLY A 79 -6.39 -21.29 23.27
C GLY A 79 -5.98 -22.66 22.76
N ALA A 80 -4.86 -23.20 23.27
CA ALA A 80 -4.68 -24.63 23.24
C ALA A 80 -5.81 -25.23 24.08
N LEU A 81 -6.57 -26.18 23.54
CA LEU A 81 -7.32 -27.10 24.38
C LEU A 81 -6.27 -27.80 25.23
N THR A 82 -6.01 -27.29 26.44
CA THR A 82 -5.32 -28.09 27.45
C THR A 82 -6.21 -29.30 27.59
N ALA A 83 -5.72 -30.44 27.10
CA ALA A 83 -6.36 -31.72 27.29
C ALA A 83 -6.51 -31.86 28.80
N ALA A 84 -7.70 -31.53 29.30
CA ALA A 84 -8.06 -31.79 30.66
C ALA A 84 -7.86 -33.28 30.81
N VAL A 85 -6.85 -33.64 31.59
CA VAL A 85 -6.69 -34.97 32.15
C VAL A 85 -7.97 -35.20 32.96
N VAL A 86 -8.96 -35.76 32.29
CA VAL A 86 -10.07 -36.46 32.92
C VAL A 86 -9.82 -37.90 32.53
N GLY A 87 -9.32 -38.68 33.49
CA GLY A 87 -9.13 -40.12 33.38
C GLY A 87 -10.46 -40.84 33.21
N GLY A 88 -11.09 -40.64 32.05
CA GLY A 88 -12.43 -41.07 31.75
C GLY A 88 -12.42 -41.92 30.49
N SER A 89 -12.70 -43.22 30.69
CA SER A 89 -13.29 -44.28 29.84
C SER A 89 -13.45 -44.16 28.30
N TYR A 90 -13.32 -42.99 27.68
CA TYR A 90 -13.52 -42.74 26.26
C TYR A 90 -12.48 -43.45 25.38
N LEU A 91 -11.19 -43.33 25.69
CA LEU A 91 -10.15 -44.03 24.93
C LEU A 91 -10.24 -45.55 25.11
N SER A 92 -10.63 -46.02 26.30
CA SER A 92 -10.86 -47.44 26.59
C SER A 92 -12.06 -48.00 25.81
N LYS A 93 -13.16 -47.23 25.72
CA LYS A 93 -14.34 -47.59 24.91
C LYS A 93 -14.01 -47.65 23.42
N PHE A 94 -13.23 -46.68 22.92
CA PHE A 94 -12.79 -46.66 21.52
C PHE A 94 -11.95 -47.90 21.17
N ASN A 95 -11.00 -48.26 22.02
CA ASN A 95 -10.18 -49.47 21.81
C ASN A 95 -11.01 -50.76 21.81
N ARG A 96 -12.01 -50.85 22.70
CA ARG A 96 -12.95 -51.99 22.74
C ARG A 96 -13.78 -52.07 21.47
N MET A 97 -14.21 -50.92 20.94
CA MET A 97 -14.98 -50.83 19.69
C MET A 97 -14.17 -51.26 18.47
N LEU A 98 -12.88 -50.89 18.41
CA LEU A 98 -11.98 -51.33 17.33
C LEU A 98 -11.71 -52.83 17.36
N ASN A 99 -11.60 -53.44 18.54
CA ASN A 99 -11.42 -54.90 18.66
C ASN A 99 -12.64 -55.71 18.20
N HIS A 100 -13.84 -55.12 18.18
CA HIS A 100 -15.04 -55.75 17.62
C HIS A 100 -15.11 -55.70 16.09
N ILE A 101 -14.28 -54.89 15.44
CA ILE A 101 -14.25 -54.74 13.97
C ILE A 101 -13.25 -55.72 13.34
N ASN A 102 -12.27 -56.21 14.10
CA ASN A 102 -11.31 -57.22 13.63
C ASN A 102 -11.82 -58.67 13.89
N TYR A 103 -12.92 -59.04 13.23
CA TYR A 103 -13.30 -60.44 12.99
C TYR A 103 -13.27 -60.74 11.49
#